data_AF-A0A7S0ABI2-F1
#
_entry.id   AF-A0A7S0ABI2-F1
#
_cell.length_a   1.000
_cell.length_b   1.000
_cell.length_c   1.000
_cell.angle_alpha   90.00
_cell.angle_beta   90.00
_cell.angle_gamma   90.00
#
_symmetry.space_group_name_H-M   'P 1'
#
loop_
_entity.id
_entity.type
_entity.pdbx_description
1 polymer ?
#
loop_
_entity_poly.entity_id
_entity_poly.type
_entity_poly.pdbx_seq_one_letter_code
_entity_poly.pdbx_strand_id
1 'polypeptide(L)'
;ESRLFGVGFSLGANYLLKYACEQGEACPLAAVAVFGCPMDCVGMSRHLEGSVVGRLVNPTLVRSVQRVAREHEAAFDRAGYDVARIAAAKSMYEFDDAAIAPMMGAPSAAEYYRQASVAGGKAENLLRQLRVPTLAVSAANDPIC
;
A
#
# COMPACT_ATOMS: atom_id res chain seq x y z
N GLU A 1 8.72 0.24 -31.85
CA GLU A 1 8.00 -0.08 -30.59
C GLU A 1 7.50 1.20 -29.94
N SER A 2 6.33 1.16 -29.29
CA SER A 2 5.78 2.29 -28.55
C SER A 2 6.31 2.31 -27.11
N ARG A 3 6.64 3.49 -26.59
CA ARG A 3 7.08 3.65 -25.19
C ARG A 3 5.88 3.66 -24.26
N LEU A 4 5.90 2.83 -23.22
CA LEU A 4 4.87 2.79 -22.17
C LEU A 4 5.36 3.53 -20.92
N PHE A 5 4.48 4.32 -20.30
CA PHE A 5 4.78 5.09 -19.09
C PHE A 5 3.77 4.74 -18.00
N GLY A 6 4.24 4.61 -16.76
CA GLY A 6 3.40 4.37 -15.60
C GLY A 6 3.18 5.63 -14.78
N VAL A 7 1.94 5.86 -14.33
CA VAL A 7 1.64 6.91 -13.35
C VAL A 7 0.82 6.30 -12.22
N GLY A 8 1.25 6.53 -10.98
CA GLY A 8 0.59 6.00 -9.79
C GLY A 8 0.40 7.05 -8.71
N PHE A 9 -0.70 6.91 -7.97
CA PHE A 9 -1.08 7.79 -6.86
C PHE A 9 -1.28 6.98 -5.58
N SER A 10 -0.83 7.51 -4.45
CA SER A 10 -0.99 6.89 -3.13
C SER A 10 -0.55 5.42 -3.15
N LEU A 11 -1.39 4.48 -2.68
CA LEU A 11 -1.09 3.05 -2.70
C LEU A 11 -0.83 2.50 -4.11
N GLY A 12 -1.51 3.01 -5.14
CA GLY A 12 -1.23 2.64 -6.54
C GLY A 12 0.15 3.07 -7.01
N ALA A 13 0.69 4.15 -6.42
CA ALA A 13 2.07 4.58 -6.64
C ALA A 13 3.07 3.59 -6.02
N ASN A 14 2.77 3.06 -4.83
CA ASN A 14 3.58 2.02 -4.20
C ASN A 14 3.59 0.74 -5.05
N TYR A 15 2.42 0.27 -5.51
CA TYR A 15 2.34 -0.91 -6.39
C TYR A 15 3.13 -0.74 -7.68
N LEU A 16 2.99 0.41 -8.35
CA LEU A 16 3.75 0.70 -9.56
C LEU A 16 5.26 0.74 -9.30
N LEU A 17 5.69 1.38 -8.22
CA LEU A 17 7.10 1.49 -7.87
C LEU A 17 7.70 0.14 -7.49
N LYS A 18 6.98 -0.66 -6.69
CA LYS A 18 7.38 -2.01 -6.31
C LYS A 18 7.51 -2.90 -7.55
N TYR A 19 6.52 -2.88 -8.44
CA TYR A 19 6.59 -3.58 -9.72
C TYR A 19 7.84 -3.17 -10.52
N ALA A 20 8.10 -1.87 -10.66
CA ALA A 20 9.27 -1.37 -11.39
C ALA A 20 10.60 -1.82 -10.74
N CYS A 21 10.66 -1.89 -9.42
CA CYS A 21 11.82 -2.42 -8.70
C CYS A 21 11.99 -3.93 -8.92
N GLU A 22 10.93 -4.72 -8.82
CA GLU A 22 10.97 -6.18 -8.98
C GLU A 22 11.31 -6.62 -10.39
N GLN A 23 10.82 -5.89 -11.39
CA GLN A 23 11.18 -6.16 -12.79
C GLN A 23 12.63 -5.77 -13.10
N GLY A 24 13.17 -4.76 -12.42
CA GLY A 24 14.53 -4.27 -12.65
C GLY A 24 14.80 -4.00 -14.13
N GLU A 25 15.78 -4.66 -14.71
CA GLU A 25 16.16 -4.51 -16.13
C GLU A 25 15.10 -5.04 -17.10
N ALA A 26 14.24 -5.95 -16.66
CA ALA A 26 13.14 -6.50 -17.46
C ALA A 26 11.88 -5.62 -17.44
N CYS A 27 11.91 -4.45 -16.78
CA CYS A 27 10.74 -3.59 -16.67
C CYS A 27 10.33 -3.06 -18.06
N PRO A 28 9.08 -3.31 -18.51
CA PRO A 28 8.63 -2.87 -19.84
C PRO A 28 8.31 -1.37 -19.90
N LEU A 29 8.38 -0.66 -18.76
CA LEU A 29 8.07 0.76 -18.67
C LEU A 29 9.30 1.60 -19.03
N ALA A 30 9.11 2.61 -19.87
CA ALA A 30 10.15 3.56 -20.22
C ALA A 30 10.45 4.55 -19.08
N ALA A 31 9.46 4.89 -18.26
CA ALA A 31 9.60 5.65 -17.01
C ALA A 31 8.34 5.53 -16.15
N VAL A 32 8.46 5.89 -14.87
CA VAL A 32 7.34 5.95 -13.93
C VAL A 32 7.28 7.30 -13.19
N ALA A 33 6.07 7.76 -12.91
CA ALA A 33 5.81 8.90 -12.03
C ALA A 33 4.91 8.47 -10.86
N VAL A 34 5.36 8.75 -9.64
CA VAL A 34 4.67 8.32 -8.42
C VAL A 34 4.39 9.52 -7.52
N PHE A 35 3.13 9.67 -7.10
CA PHE A 35 2.64 10.81 -6.33
C PHE A 35 2.09 10.37 -4.97
N GLY A 36 2.58 10.97 -3.88
CA GLY A 36 2.16 10.63 -2.51
C GLY A 36 2.40 9.15 -2.16
N CYS A 37 3.51 8.59 -2.64
CA CYS A 37 3.79 7.15 -2.57
C CYS A 37 4.21 6.73 -1.14
N PRO A 38 3.46 5.83 -0.47
CA PRO A 38 3.89 5.26 0.80
C PRO A 38 5.01 4.23 0.53
N MET A 39 6.26 4.68 0.49
CA MET A 39 7.39 3.78 0.19
C MET A 39 7.77 2.89 1.38
N ASP A 40 7.57 3.36 2.61
CA ASP A 40 7.75 2.61 3.86
C ASP A 40 6.38 2.41 4.54
N CYS A 41 5.74 1.27 4.26
CA CYS A 41 4.42 0.96 4.79
C CYS A 41 4.45 0.70 6.30
N VAL A 42 5.58 0.24 6.84
CA VAL A 42 5.76 0.01 8.27
C VAL A 42 5.81 1.35 9.01
N GLY A 43 6.60 2.29 8.51
CA GLY A 43 6.68 3.67 9.01
C GLY A 43 5.35 4.40 8.90
N MET A 44 4.70 4.31 7.73
CA MET A 44 3.36 4.88 7.49
C MET A 44 2.32 4.35 8.50
N SER A 45 2.25 3.03 8.69
CA SER A 45 1.31 2.42 9.63
C SER A 45 1.55 2.91 11.07
N ARG A 46 2.81 2.96 11.51
CA ARG A 46 3.17 3.50 12.84
C ARG A 46 2.78 4.97 12.99
N HIS A 47 2.98 5.78 11.94
CA HIS A 47 2.55 7.17 11.96
C HIS A 47 1.03 7.28 12.09
N LEU A 48 0.29 6.51 11.29
CA LEU A 48 -1.16 6.53 11.23
C LEU A 48 -1.82 6.08 12.56
N GLU A 49 -1.22 5.11 13.24
CA GLU A 49 -1.69 4.64 14.56
C GLU A 49 -1.23 5.56 15.72
N GLY A 50 0.00 6.05 15.65
CA GLY A 50 0.66 6.71 16.79
C GLY A 50 0.57 8.24 16.82
N SER A 51 0.43 8.90 15.67
CA SER A 51 0.45 10.36 15.59
C SER A 51 -0.92 10.99 15.86
N VAL A 52 -0.94 12.25 16.32
CA VAL A 52 -2.20 12.97 16.57
C VAL A 52 -3.00 13.13 15.28
N VAL A 53 -2.32 13.46 14.19
CA VAL A 53 -2.93 13.61 12.86
C VAL A 53 -3.38 12.25 12.32
N GLY A 54 -2.56 11.22 12.49
CA GLY A 54 -2.87 9.85 12.10
C GLY A 54 -4.15 9.35 12.74
N ARG A 55 -4.31 9.53 14.06
CA ARG A 55 -5.54 9.19 14.79
C ARG A 55 -6.80 9.93 14.30
N LEU A 56 -6.64 11.10 13.67
CA LEU A 56 -7.75 11.83 13.06
C LEU A 56 -8.11 11.30 11.66
N VAL A 57 -7.10 10.89 10.88
CA VAL A 57 -7.25 10.43 9.49
C VAL A 57 -7.66 8.96 9.42
N ASN A 58 -7.10 8.11 10.27
CA ASN A 58 -7.27 6.65 10.26
C ASN A 58 -8.75 6.20 10.27
N PRO A 59 -9.66 6.77 11.10
CA PRO A 59 -11.08 6.42 11.10
C PRO A 59 -11.79 6.73 9.77
N THR A 60 -11.31 7.73 9.02
CA THR A 60 -11.88 8.07 7.71
C THR A 60 -11.43 7.09 6.64
N LEU A 61 -10.16 6.67 6.68
CA LEU A 61 -9.60 5.67 5.76
C LEU A 61 -10.29 4.32 5.95
N VAL A 62 -10.36 3.82 7.19
CA VAL A 62 -10.98 2.51 7.48
C VAL A 62 -12.45 2.47 7.08
N ARG A 63 -13.22 3.55 7.32
CA ARG A 63 -14.63 3.62 6.89
C ARG A 63 -14.80 3.56 5.38
N SER A 64 -13.84 4.14 4.64
CA SER A 64 -13.85 4.16 3.18
C SER A 64 -13.65 2.76 2.62
N VAL A 65 -12.65 2.02 3.11
CA VAL A 65 -12.40 0.64 2.66
C VAL A 65 -13.46 -0.34 3.16
N GLN A 66 -14.01 -0.15 4.37
CA GLN A 66 -15.14 -0.93 4.86
C GLN A 66 -16.42 -0.71 4.05
N ARG A 67 -16.62 0.49 3.49
CA ARG A 67 -17.74 0.73 2.59
C ARG A 67 -17.65 -0.16 1.35
N VAL A 68 -16.46 -0.22 0.73
CA VAL A 68 -16.21 -1.09 -0.41
C VAL A 68 -16.39 -2.57 -0.02
N ALA A 69 -15.87 -2.98 1.14
CA ALA A 69 -16.04 -4.34 1.63
C ALA A 69 -17.53 -4.71 1.83
N ARG A 70 -18.35 -3.81 2.37
CA ARG A 70 -19.80 -4.00 2.52
C ARG A 70 -20.52 -4.07 1.18
N GLU A 71 -20.17 -3.21 0.23
CA GLU A 71 -20.75 -3.22 -1.13
C GLU A 71 -20.45 -4.55 -1.86
N HIS A 72 -19.39 -5.25 -1.48
CA HIS A 72 -18.96 -6.52 -2.07
C HIS A 72 -18.99 -7.70 -1.08
N GLU A 73 -19.77 -7.62 0.00
CA GLU A 73 -19.75 -8.59 1.11
C GLU A 73 -19.90 -10.04 0.64
N ALA A 74 -20.84 -10.31 -0.26
CA ALA A 74 -21.08 -11.65 -0.81
C ALA A 74 -19.88 -12.22 -1.60
N ALA A 75 -19.03 -11.36 -2.18
CA ALA A 75 -17.80 -11.79 -2.84
C ALA A 75 -16.73 -12.16 -1.82
N PHE A 76 -16.63 -11.39 -0.72
CA PHE A 76 -15.69 -11.67 0.37
C PHE A 76 -16.04 -12.97 1.09
N ASP A 77 -17.32 -13.16 1.42
CA ASP A 77 -17.83 -14.37 2.07
C ASP A 77 -17.59 -15.62 1.20
N ARG A 78 -17.91 -15.53 -0.10
CA ARG A 78 -17.66 -16.64 -1.05
C ARG A 78 -16.18 -16.99 -1.18
N ALA A 79 -15.30 -16.00 -1.06
CA ALA A 79 -13.86 -16.20 -1.09
C ALA A 79 -13.30 -16.72 0.26
N GLY A 80 -14.15 -16.88 1.29
CA GLY A 80 -13.77 -17.41 2.59
C GLY A 80 -13.13 -16.39 3.53
N TYR A 81 -13.31 -15.08 3.27
CA TYR A 81 -12.81 -14.04 4.16
C TYR A 81 -13.77 -13.79 5.34
N ASP A 82 -13.22 -13.46 6.51
CA ASP A 82 -14.00 -13.14 7.70
C ASP A 82 -14.61 -11.74 7.62
N VAL A 83 -15.78 -11.67 6.97
CA VAL A 83 -16.54 -10.42 6.79
C VAL A 83 -16.82 -9.71 8.12
N ALA A 84 -17.12 -10.46 9.18
CA ALA A 84 -17.44 -9.89 10.48
C ALA A 84 -16.23 -9.17 11.07
N ARG A 85 -15.04 -9.77 10.96
CA ARG A 85 -13.78 -9.16 11.38
C ARG A 85 -13.44 -7.91 10.55
N ILE A 86 -13.64 -7.98 9.23
CA ILE A 86 -13.43 -6.83 8.33
C ILE A 86 -14.34 -5.65 8.70
N ALA A 87 -15.63 -5.94 8.97
CA ALA A 87 -16.60 -4.93 9.36
C ALA A 87 -16.36 -4.35 10.77
N ALA A 88 -15.71 -5.11 11.66
CA ALA A 88 -15.41 -4.70 13.03
C ALA A 88 -14.12 -3.85 13.16
N ALA A 89 -13.28 -3.79 12.13
CA ALA A 89 -12.02 -3.05 12.15
C ALA A 89 -12.21 -1.56 12.48
N LYS A 90 -11.37 -1.02 13.36
CA LYS A 90 -11.39 0.37 13.81
C LYS A 90 -10.24 1.21 13.28
N SER A 91 -9.27 0.57 12.65
CA SER A 91 -8.12 1.21 12.05
C SER A 91 -7.72 0.51 10.75
N MET A 92 -6.88 1.17 9.96
CA MET A 92 -6.28 0.58 8.76
C MET A 92 -5.44 -0.64 9.12
N TYR A 93 -4.71 -0.64 10.23
CA TYR A 93 -3.97 -1.82 10.68
C TYR A 93 -4.91 -3.01 10.89
N GLU A 94 -6.01 -2.82 11.64
CA GLU A 94 -6.98 -3.88 11.89
C GLU A 94 -7.68 -4.36 10.62
N PHE A 95 -8.01 -3.43 9.70
CA PHE A 95 -8.62 -3.77 8.43
C PHE A 95 -7.66 -4.56 7.54
N ASP A 96 -6.41 -4.12 7.45
CA ASP A 96 -5.40 -4.80 6.65
C ASP A 96 -5.08 -6.18 7.24
N ASP A 97 -5.08 -6.35 8.56
CA ASP A 97 -4.85 -7.64 9.21
C ASP A 97 -6.01 -8.63 8.98
N ALA A 98 -7.24 -8.10 8.83
CA ALA A 98 -8.45 -8.89 8.59
C ALA A 98 -8.69 -9.22 7.10
N ALA A 99 -8.40 -8.28 6.20
CA ALA A 99 -8.70 -8.39 4.78
C ALA A 99 -7.43 -8.54 3.92
N ILE A 100 -6.53 -7.56 3.98
CA ILE A 100 -5.47 -7.40 2.99
C ILE A 100 -4.34 -8.39 3.19
N ALA A 101 -3.87 -8.61 4.43
CA ALA A 101 -2.82 -9.57 4.72
C ALA A 101 -3.22 -11.00 4.26
N PRO A 102 -4.41 -11.52 4.58
CA PRO A 102 -4.90 -12.78 4.00
C PRO A 102 -4.94 -12.79 2.47
N MET A 103 -5.45 -11.73 1.84
CA MET A 103 -5.50 -11.61 0.38
C MET A 103 -4.12 -11.66 -0.27
N MET A 104 -3.11 -11.10 0.40
CA MET A 104 -1.73 -11.06 -0.07
C MET A 104 -0.91 -12.27 0.38
N GLY A 105 -1.51 -13.24 1.09
CA GLY A 105 -0.83 -14.43 1.61
C GLY A 105 0.14 -14.14 2.76
N ALA A 106 0.00 -12.99 3.43
CA ALA A 106 0.79 -12.62 4.59
C ALA A 106 0.12 -13.06 5.90
N PRO A 107 0.89 -13.51 6.90
CA PRO A 107 0.34 -13.98 8.19
C PRO A 107 -0.21 -12.86 9.07
N SER A 108 0.13 -11.59 8.81
CA SER A 108 -0.33 -10.42 9.55
C SER A 108 -0.17 -9.15 8.73
N ALA A 109 -0.84 -8.07 9.13
CA ALA A 109 -0.66 -6.73 8.57
C ALA A 109 0.80 -6.27 8.66
N ALA A 110 1.48 -6.54 9.78
CA ALA A 110 2.88 -6.19 9.95
C ALA A 110 3.79 -6.85 8.90
N GLU A 111 3.57 -8.14 8.62
CA GLU A 111 4.34 -8.85 7.60
C GLU A 111 3.94 -8.41 6.19
N TYR A 112 2.65 -8.16 5.95
CA TYR A 112 2.19 -7.55 4.71
C TYR A 112 2.87 -6.20 4.46
N TYR A 113 2.94 -5.31 5.45
CA TYR A 113 3.59 -4.00 5.31
C TYR A 113 5.08 -4.12 5.04
N ARG A 114 5.77 -5.09 5.67
CA ARG A 114 7.18 -5.35 5.38
C ARG A 114 7.38 -5.79 3.93
N GLN A 115 6.51 -6.65 3.42
CA GLN A 115 6.54 -7.12 2.03
C GLN A 115 6.13 -6.04 1.02
N ALA A 116 5.20 -5.16 1.38
CA ALA A 116 4.70 -4.07 0.53
C ALA A 116 5.62 -2.85 0.49
N SER A 117 6.52 -2.72 1.48
CA SER A 117 7.47 -1.60 1.53
C SER A 117 8.49 -1.70 0.41
N VAL A 118 8.71 -0.58 -0.30
CA VAL A 118 9.71 -0.45 -1.36
C VAL A 118 10.99 0.17 -0.81
N ALA A 119 10.86 1.06 0.19
CA ALA A 119 11.94 1.61 0.97
C ALA A 119 12.03 0.90 2.32
N GLY A 120 13.25 0.67 2.80
CA GLY A 120 13.50 -0.01 4.06
C GLY A 120 14.99 -0.07 4.39
N GLY A 121 15.37 -0.94 5.32
CA GLY A 121 16.77 -1.20 5.65
C GLY A 121 17.59 -1.70 4.45
N LYS A 122 18.93 -1.76 4.58
CA LYS A 122 19.83 -2.07 3.45
C LYS A 122 19.47 -3.35 2.68
N ALA A 123 19.00 -4.39 3.38
CA ALA A 123 18.62 -5.68 2.79
C ALA A 123 17.21 -5.68 2.17
N GLU A 124 16.32 -4.81 2.63
CA GLU A 124 14.89 -4.78 2.26
C GLU A 124 14.57 -3.62 1.29
N ASN A 125 15.54 -2.75 1.02
CA ASN A 125 15.36 -1.59 0.14
C ASN A 125 15.35 -2.00 -1.34
N LEU A 126 14.15 -2.24 -1.86
CA LEU A 126 13.89 -2.59 -3.25
C LEU A 126 14.26 -1.47 -4.23
N LEU A 127 14.36 -0.21 -3.79
CA LEU A 127 14.77 0.91 -4.67
C LEU A 127 16.17 0.68 -5.28
N ARG A 128 17.00 -0.17 -4.68
CA ARG A 128 18.30 -0.59 -5.26
C ARG A 128 18.15 -1.37 -6.56
N GLN A 129 16.99 -1.99 -6.79
CA GLN A 129 16.66 -2.75 -7.98
C GLN A 129 15.97 -1.91 -9.05
N LEU A 130 15.58 -0.67 -8.76
CA LEU A 130 14.97 0.24 -9.73
C LEU A 130 15.94 0.53 -10.88
N ARG A 131 15.50 0.31 -12.12
CA ARG A 131 16.30 0.54 -13.34
C ARG A 131 15.65 1.50 -14.34
N VAL A 132 14.41 1.91 -14.09
CA VAL A 132 13.69 2.84 -14.95
C VAL A 132 13.75 4.27 -14.39
N PRO A 133 13.86 5.30 -15.25
CA PRO A 133 13.73 6.68 -14.83
C PRO A 133 12.44 6.90 -14.02
N THR A 134 12.58 7.52 -12.86
CA THR A 134 11.48 7.63 -11.89
C THR A 134 11.38 9.05 -11.37
N LEU A 135 10.19 9.63 -11.46
CA LEU A 135 9.82 10.87 -10.79
C LEU A 135 8.99 10.52 -9.55
N ALA A 136 9.44 10.92 -8.38
CA ALA A 136 8.67 10.81 -7.14
C ALA A 136 8.31 12.20 -6.62
N VAL A 137 7.02 12.44 -6.38
CA VAL A 137 6.50 13.72 -5.90
C VAL A 137 5.72 13.48 -4.61
N SER A 138 6.13 14.16 -3.55
CA SER A 138 5.47 14.10 -2.23
C SER A 138 5.14 15.52 -1.78
N ALA A 139 3.94 15.70 -1.23
CA ALA A 139 3.57 16.98 -0.63
C ALA A 139 4.23 17.10 0.75
N ALA A 140 4.82 18.26 1.05
CA ALA A 140 5.51 18.47 2.33
C ALA A 140 4.58 18.44 3.55
N ASN A 141 3.27 18.59 3.33
CA ASN A 141 2.22 18.60 4.33
C ASN A 141 1.30 17.38 4.24
N ASP A 142 1.72 16.31 3.56
CA ASP A 142 0.95 15.06 3.51
C ASP A 142 0.90 14.43 4.92
N PRO A 143 -0.32 14.19 5.47
CA PRO A 143 -0.47 13.64 6.81
C PRO A 143 -0.36 12.10 6.87
N ILE A 144 -0.20 11.43 5.71
CA ILE A 144 -0.17 9.97 5.59
C ILE A 144 1.23 9.48 5.23
N CYS A 145 1.82 10.06 4.18
CA CYS A 145 3.05 9.58 3.53
C CYS A 145 4.22 10.56 3.65
#